data_AF-A0A3D0I030-F1
#
_entry.id   AF-A0A3D0I030-F1
#
_cell.length_a   1.000
_cell.length_b   1.000
_cell.length_c   1.000
_cell.angle_alpha   90.00
_cell.angle_beta   90.00
_cell.angle_gamma   90.00
#
_symmetry.space_group_name_H-M   'P 1'
#
loop_
_entity.id
_entity.type
_entity.pdbx_description
1 polymer ?
#
loop_
_entity_poly.entity_id
_entity_poly.type
_entity_poly.pdbx_seq_one_letter_code
_entity_poly.pdbx_strand_id
1 'polypeptide(L)'
;MNRAICLQGCIMIFWKAGGGVFALYHDSTEITECIWGPMVNGLIINSAGHIYASTGFPDGITVSKDNGLSFSYQNSGLPAFPMGHLEKDSEEYIYAFIDAPPHCIYRTTDPTVGEKEILLQPVGTRHQLQVSPNPVSGTLWGRVNDDVPDGTYSYTITDVTGRKVASNRLVLSQKRFSIDVSLLSAGYYMLYVQYDDCIYTAKVIKH
;
A
#
# COMPACT_ATOMS: atom_id res chain seq x y z
N MET A 1 1.45 19.22 -21.72
CA MET A 1 0.13 19.23 -21.06
C MET A 1 0.35 18.75 -19.63
N ASN A 2 -0.04 19.52 -18.61
CA ASN A 2 0.07 19.07 -17.23
C ASN A 2 -1.13 18.17 -16.94
N ARG A 3 -0.89 17.02 -16.32
CA ARG A 3 -1.95 16.08 -15.91
C ARG A 3 -1.83 15.85 -14.40
N ALA A 4 -2.95 15.63 -13.74
CA ALA A 4 -3.03 15.49 -12.28
C ALA A 4 -3.92 14.31 -11.90
N ILE A 5 -3.58 13.60 -10.83
CA ILE A 5 -4.46 12.63 -10.19
C ILE A 5 -4.65 12.99 -8.71
N CYS A 6 -5.88 12.91 -8.24
CA CYS A 6 -6.24 13.15 -6.84
C CYS A 6 -6.52 11.81 -6.16
N LEU A 7 -5.77 11.51 -5.09
CA LEU A 7 -5.98 10.33 -4.25
C LEU A 7 -6.92 10.65 -3.08
N GLN A 8 -7.60 9.62 -2.54
CA GLN A 8 -8.36 9.77 -1.28
C GLN A 8 -7.41 10.24 -0.16
N GLY A 9 -7.80 11.31 0.53
CA GLY A 9 -6.94 11.98 1.52
C GLY A 9 -6.14 13.17 0.99
N CYS A 10 -6.50 13.69 -0.20
CA CYS A 10 -6.01 14.97 -0.76
C CYS A 10 -4.50 15.00 -1.05
N ILE A 11 -4.01 13.98 -1.77
CA ILE A 11 -2.71 14.05 -2.43
C ILE A 11 -2.96 14.35 -3.91
N MET A 12 -2.39 15.45 -4.40
CA MET A 12 -2.44 15.80 -5.82
C MET A 12 -1.08 15.49 -6.45
N ILE A 13 -1.06 14.51 -7.35
CA ILE A 13 0.15 14.10 -8.07
C ILE A 13 0.10 14.70 -9.46
N PHE A 14 1.12 15.48 -9.81
CA PHE A 14 1.26 16.09 -11.12
C PHE A 14 2.48 15.53 -11.84
N TRP A 15 2.36 15.42 -13.16
CA TRP A 15 3.51 15.14 -14.01
C TRP A 15 3.50 16.03 -15.25
N LYS A 16 4.69 16.23 -15.79
CA LYS A 16 4.93 16.95 -17.04
C LYS A 16 5.70 16.02 -17.97
N ALA A 17 5.26 15.91 -19.22
CA ALA A 17 6.04 15.24 -20.25
C ALA A 17 7.45 15.87 -20.33
N GLY A 18 8.48 15.06 -20.09
CA GLY A 18 9.88 15.52 -20.00
C GLY A 18 10.31 16.06 -18.61
N GLY A 19 9.47 15.97 -17.58
CA GLY A 19 9.79 16.27 -16.18
C GLY A 19 9.45 15.10 -15.25
N GLY A 20 9.56 15.36 -13.94
CA GLY A 20 9.35 14.36 -12.88
C GLY A 20 7.90 14.24 -12.39
N VAL A 21 7.74 13.43 -11.35
CA VAL A 21 6.49 13.30 -10.58
C VAL A 21 6.58 14.19 -9.35
N PHE A 22 5.55 14.98 -9.11
CA PHE A 22 5.46 15.86 -7.95
C PHE A 22 4.17 15.59 -7.18
N ALA A 23 4.24 15.59 -5.85
CA ALA A 23 3.08 15.43 -4.97
C ALA A 23 2.89 16.68 -4.10
N LEU A 24 1.63 17.08 -3.95
CA LEU A 24 1.19 18.00 -2.91
C LEU A 24 0.33 17.20 -1.92
N TYR A 25 0.79 17.10 -0.68
CA TYR A 25 0.09 16.38 0.40
C TYR A 25 -0.87 17.31 1.13
N HIS A 26 -1.99 16.76 1.64
CA HIS A 26 -3.03 17.54 2.31
C HIS A 26 -2.52 18.42 3.46
N ASP A 27 -1.63 17.86 4.27
CA ASP A 27 -1.08 18.51 5.46
C ASP A 27 0.18 19.34 5.14
N SER A 28 0.50 19.51 3.86
CA SER A 28 1.68 20.23 3.37
C SER A 28 1.28 21.37 2.44
N THR A 29 1.98 22.49 2.54
CA THR A 29 1.94 23.56 1.52
C THR A 29 3.09 23.45 0.54
N GLU A 30 4.02 22.54 0.79
CA GLU A 30 5.20 22.30 -0.03
C GLU A 30 4.93 21.20 -1.06
N ILE A 31 5.40 21.43 -2.28
CA ILE A 31 5.40 20.45 -3.35
C ILE A 31 6.64 19.57 -3.17
N THR A 32 6.42 18.26 -3.03
CA THR A 32 7.49 17.27 -2.95
C THR A 32 7.78 16.71 -4.33
N GLU A 33 9.06 16.70 -4.72
CA GLU A 33 9.51 15.95 -5.90
C GLU A 33 9.66 14.48 -5.51
N CYS A 34 8.89 13.61 -6.18
CA CYS A 34 8.80 12.19 -5.86
C CYS A 34 9.69 11.33 -6.75
N ILE A 35 9.73 11.66 -8.05
CA ILE A 35 10.61 11.04 -9.03
C ILE A 35 11.39 12.16 -9.69
N TRP A 36 12.70 12.13 -9.52
CA TRP A 36 13.61 13.04 -10.19
C TRP A 36 13.89 12.55 -11.61
N GLY A 37 13.84 13.45 -12.57
CA GLY A 37 14.37 13.20 -13.91
C GLY A 37 13.37 13.37 -15.05
N PRO A 38 13.89 13.49 -16.28
CA PRO A 38 13.06 13.70 -17.45
C PRO A 38 12.32 12.42 -17.85
N MET A 39 11.15 12.59 -18.45
CA MET A 39 10.38 11.57 -19.17
C MET A 39 9.44 10.71 -18.32
N VAL A 40 8.66 11.34 -17.44
CA VAL A 40 7.39 10.73 -17.01
C VAL A 40 6.35 10.94 -18.11
N ASN A 41 5.87 9.86 -18.73
CA ASN A 41 4.94 9.94 -19.88
C ASN A 41 3.51 9.55 -19.51
N GLY A 42 3.35 8.69 -18.51
CA GLY A 42 2.08 8.16 -18.05
C GLY A 42 2.08 7.94 -16.55
N LEU A 43 0.92 8.16 -15.94
CA LEU A 43 0.70 7.94 -14.52
C LEU A 43 -0.71 7.38 -14.35
N ILE A 44 -0.83 6.27 -13.65
CA ILE A 44 -2.11 5.62 -13.36
C ILE A 44 -2.12 5.13 -11.92
N ILE A 45 -3.33 4.96 -11.38
CA ILE A 45 -3.54 4.45 -10.03
C ILE A 45 -4.42 3.21 -10.13
N ASN A 46 -3.99 2.12 -9.47
CA ASN A 46 -4.79 0.91 -9.37
C ASN A 46 -5.81 1.02 -8.22
N SER A 47 -6.73 0.06 -8.10
CA SER A 47 -7.74 0.08 -7.04
C SER A 47 -7.18 -0.07 -5.62
N ALA A 48 -5.95 -0.54 -5.45
CA ALA A 48 -5.25 -0.57 -4.16
C ALA A 48 -4.62 0.79 -3.77
N GLY A 49 -4.68 1.80 -4.64
CA GLY A 49 -4.08 3.10 -4.41
C GLY A 49 -2.58 3.17 -4.75
N HIS A 50 -2.02 2.13 -5.36
CA HIS A 50 -0.65 2.19 -5.87
C HIS A 50 -0.58 3.09 -7.09
N ILE A 51 0.50 3.88 -7.15
CA ILE A 51 0.76 4.82 -8.23
C ILE A 51 1.80 4.20 -9.14
N TYR A 52 1.46 3.99 -10.41
CA TYR A 52 2.40 3.54 -11.43
C TYR A 52 2.77 4.73 -12.30
N ALA A 53 4.07 4.90 -12.53
CA ALA A 53 4.62 5.93 -13.39
C ALA A 53 5.49 5.27 -14.47
N SER A 54 5.20 5.58 -15.74
CA SER A 54 6.13 5.26 -16.82
C SER A 54 7.22 6.32 -16.86
N THR A 55 8.45 5.87 -16.70
CA THR A 55 9.65 6.69 -16.64
C THR A 55 10.54 6.42 -17.85
N GLY A 56 11.49 7.33 -18.07
CA GLY A 56 12.55 7.14 -19.05
C GLY A 56 13.53 6.03 -18.67
N PHE A 57 14.60 5.92 -19.45
CA PHE A 57 15.70 5.01 -19.16
C PHE A 57 16.38 5.42 -17.83
N PRO A 58 16.70 4.47 -16.93
CA PRO A 58 16.71 3.02 -17.14
C PRO A 58 15.44 2.27 -16.70
N ASP A 59 14.53 2.92 -15.97
CA ASP A 59 13.58 2.20 -15.13
C ASP A 59 12.28 1.81 -15.84
N GLY A 60 11.88 2.47 -16.93
CA GLY A 60 10.69 2.09 -17.70
C GLY A 60 9.36 2.25 -16.96
N ILE A 61 8.99 1.35 -16.03
CA ILE A 61 7.80 1.50 -15.18
C ILE A 61 8.19 1.33 -13.72
N THR A 62 7.81 2.33 -12.92
CA THR A 62 8.01 2.34 -11.47
C THR A 62 6.67 2.40 -10.74
N VAL A 63 6.64 1.87 -9.52
CA VAL A 63 5.46 1.84 -8.65
C VAL A 63 5.78 2.45 -7.29
N SER A 64 4.84 3.26 -6.79
CA SER A 64 4.77 3.67 -5.41
C SER A 64 3.61 2.97 -4.71
N LYS A 65 3.90 2.37 -3.56
CA LYS A 65 2.92 1.75 -2.66
C LYS A 65 2.66 2.59 -1.40
N ASP A 66 3.29 3.76 -1.32
CA ASP A 66 3.33 4.64 -0.16
C ASP A 66 2.90 6.06 -0.51
N ASN A 67 1.88 6.17 -1.38
CA ASN A 67 1.27 7.42 -1.79
C ASN A 67 2.23 8.44 -2.44
N GLY A 68 3.23 7.95 -3.17
CA GLY A 68 4.18 8.77 -3.91
C GLY A 68 5.40 9.19 -3.11
N LEU A 69 5.61 8.68 -1.90
CA LEU A 69 6.80 8.97 -1.10
C LEU A 69 8.05 8.29 -1.66
N SER A 70 7.92 7.06 -2.15
CA SER A 70 8.99 6.33 -2.80
C SER A 70 8.50 5.54 -4.01
N PHE A 71 9.37 5.37 -5.00
CA PHE A 71 9.11 4.61 -6.20
C PHE A 71 10.16 3.51 -6.37
N SER A 72 9.72 2.35 -6.84
CA SER A 72 10.58 1.19 -7.11
C SER A 72 10.24 0.59 -8.46
N TYR A 73 11.23 -0.01 -9.13
CA TYR A 73 11.04 -0.63 -10.44
C TYR A 73 10.02 -1.79 -10.39
N GLN A 74 9.09 -1.81 -11.35
CA GLN A 74 8.11 -2.89 -11.50
C GLN A 74 8.52 -3.86 -12.61
N ASN A 75 8.88 -5.09 -12.23
CA ASN A 75 9.34 -6.13 -13.16
C ASN A 75 8.35 -7.30 -13.29
N SER A 76 7.09 -7.02 -13.66
CA SER A 76 6.05 -8.06 -13.83
C SER A 76 5.68 -8.24 -15.30
N GLY A 77 6.64 -8.67 -16.11
CA GLY A 77 6.47 -8.84 -17.56
C GLY A 77 6.55 -7.54 -18.37
N LEU A 78 6.79 -6.41 -17.69
CA LEU A 78 7.06 -5.12 -18.30
C LEU A 78 8.58 -4.98 -18.49
N PRO A 79 9.05 -4.53 -19.65
CA PRO A 79 10.48 -4.41 -19.90
C PRO A 79 11.08 -3.09 -19.37
N ALA A 80 12.39 -3.13 -19.07
CA ALA A 80 13.16 -2.02 -18.50
C ALA A 80 13.66 -1.03 -19.58
N PHE A 81 12.75 -0.35 -20.25
CA PHE A 81 13.08 0.72 -21.20
C PHE A 81 11.98 1.79 -21.23
N PRO A 82 12.23 2.99 -21.80
CA PRO A 82 11.28 4.10 -21.76
C PRO A 82 9.88 3.71 -22.23
N MET A 83 8.89 3.91 -21.37
CA MET A 83 7.49 3.66 -21.67
C MET A 83 6.75 4.98 -21.91
N GLY A 84 5.78 4.94 -22.82
CA GLY A 84 4.87 6.03 -23.14
C GLY A 84 3.66 6.02 -22.22
N HIS A 85 2.47 5.97 -22.82
CA HIS A 85 1.21 5.97 -22.07
C HIS A 85 1.02 4.70 -21.22
N LEU A 86 0.27 4.83 -20.14
CA LEU A 86 -0.20 3.71 -19.30
C LEU A 86 -1.72 3.69 -19.29
N GLU A 87 -2.31 2.51 -19.38
CA GLU A 87 -3.74 2.26 -19.19
C GLU A 87 -3.95 1.06 -18.29
N LYS A 88 -5.13 0.93 -17.68
CA LYS A 88 -5.50 -0.27 -16.93
C LYS A 88 -6.89 -0.77 -17.32
N ASP A 89 -7.10 -2.08 -17.21
CA ASP A 89 -8.43 -2.67 -17.37
C ASP A 89 -9.16 -2.83 -16.01
N SER A 90 -10.36 -3.41 -16.07
CA SER A 90 -11.19 -3.71 -14.89
C SER A 90 -10.65 -4.86 -14.05
N GLU A 91 -9.71 -5.64 -14.57
CA GLU A 91 -9.04 -6.73 -13.87
C GLU A 91 -7.69 -6.27 -13.28
N GLU A 92 -7.42 -4.97 -13.31
CA GLU A 92 -6.21 -4.33 -12.80
C GLU A 92 -4.91 -4.74 -13.52
N TYR A 93 -4.97 -5.26 -14.75
CA TYR A 93 -3.78 -5.34 -15.58
C TYR A 93 -3.38 -3.96 -16.06
N ILE A 94 -2.07 -3.71 -16.09
CA ILE A 94 -1.52 -2.46 -16.64
C ILE A 94 -1.00 -2.73 -18.05
N TYR A 95 -1.40 -1.86 -18.97
CA TYR A 95 -0.97 -1.83 -20.36
C TYR A 95 -0.02 -0.65 -20.55
N ALA A 96 1.16 -0.93 -21.11
CA ALA A 96 2.20 0.04 -21.38
C ALA A 96 2.46 0.14 -22.88
N PHE A 97 2.39 1.36 -23.40
CA PHE A 97 2.59 1.66 -24.80
C PHE A 97 4.01 2.14 -25.02
N ILE A 98 4.71 1.66 -26.06
CA ILE A 98 5.93 2.35 -26.51
C ILE A 98 5.57 3.35 -27.63
N ASP A 99 5.92 4.61 -27.41
CA ASP A 99 5.83 5.66 -28.43
C ASP A 99 7.03 5.64 -29.42
N ALA A 100 7.90 4.62 -29.35
CA ALA A 100 9.07 4.44 -30.20
C ALA A 100 9.03 3.07 -30.94
N PRO A 101 9.57 2.97 -32.16
CA PRO A 101 9.57 1.72 -32.91
C PRO A 101 10.36 0.59 -32.21
N PRO A 102 9.85 -0.66 -32.20
CA PRO A 102 8.54 -1.07 -32.71
C PRO A 102 7.42 -0.58 -31.77
N HIS A 103 6.33 -0.04 -32.35
CA HIS A 103 5.14 0.31 -31.58
C HIS A 103 4.47 -0.97 -31.07
N CYS A 104 4.71 -1.29 -29.80
CA CYS A 104 4.11 -2.44 -29.13
C CYS A 104 3.40 -2.02 -27.84
N ILE A 105 2.49 -2.90 -27.43
CA ILE A 105 1.75 -2.80 -26.18
C ILE A 105 2.23 -3.96 -25.31
N TYR A 106 2.75 -3.65 -24.14
CA TYR A 106 3.03 -4.63 -23.09
C TYR A 106 1.86 -4.66 -22.12
N ARG A 107 1.62 -5.82 -21.54
CA ARG A 107 0.72 -5.98 -20.41
C ARG A 107 1.52 -6.61 -19.28
N THR A 108 1.19 -6.27 -18.04
CA THR A 108 1.68 -7.04 -16.90
C THR A 108 1.33 -8.52 -17.04
N THR A 109 2.18 -9.39 -16.51
CA THR A 109 1.92 -10.84 -16.47
C THR A 109 0.76 -11.19 -15.54
N ASP A 110 0.61 -10.41 -14.48
CA ASP A 110 -0.36 -10.59 -13.41
C ASP A 110 -1.14 -9.28 -13.19
N PRO A 111 -2.36 -9.36 -12.61
CA PRO A 111 -3.05 -8.18 -12.10
C PRO A 111 -2.13 -7.38 -11.17
N THR A 112 -2.13 -6.07 -11.32
CA THR A 112 -1.33 -5.15 -10.49
C THR A 112 -1.91 -4.93 -9.11
N VAL A 113 -3.12 -5.43 -8.91
CA VAL A 113 -3.60 -5.79 -7.60
C VAL A 113 -3.71 -7.30 -7.58
N GLY A 114 -2.74 -7.98 -6.96
CA GLY A 114 -2.84 -9.43 -6.81
C GLY A 114 -4.06 -9.80 -5.97
N GLU A 115 -4.46 -11.07 -6.00
CA GLU A 115 -5.47 -11.63 -5.07
C GLU A 115 -5.13 -11.34 -3.58
N LYS A 116 -3.88 -10.93 -3.29
CA LYS A 116 -3.39 -10.47 -1.98
C LYS A 116 -3.61 -8.98 -1.65
N GLU A 117 -4.01 -8.12 -2.58
CA GLU A 117 -4.12 -6.66 -2.34
C GLU A 117 -5.53 -6.07 -2.59
N ILE A 118 -6.49 -6.83 -3.16
CA ILE A 118 -7.90 -6.36 -3.32
C ILE A 118 -8.73 -6.50 -2.03
N LEU A 119 -8.23 -7.17 -0.99
CA LEU A 119 -8.94 -7.21 0.28
C LEU A 119 -8.01 -6.84 1.43
N LEU A 120 -8.46 -5.88 2.23
CA LEU A 120 -8.25 -5.86 3.69
C LEU A 120 -8.87 -7.10 4.38
N GLN A 121 -8.86 -8.25 3.70
CA GLN A 121 -9.09 -9.57 4.22
C GLN A 121 -7.82 -10.37 3.95
N PRO A 122 -7.16 -10.87 4.99
CA PRO A 122 -5.99 -11.71 4.85
C PRO A 122 -6.16 -12.88 3.88
N VAL A 123 -5.32 -12.94 2.84
CA VAL A 123 -5.05 -14.21 2.14
C VAL A 123 -3.97 -14.93 2.93
N GLY A 124 -4.44 -15.50 4.02
CA GLY A 124 -3.70 -16.35 4.91
C GLY A 124 -4.65 -17.14 5.78
N THR A 125 -4.21 -18.30 6.31
CA THR A 125 -5.02 -19.03 7.29
C THR A 125 -5.36 -18.06 8.42
N ARG A 126 -6.65 -17.91 8.73
CA ARG A 126 -7.10 -16.98 9.76
C ARG A 126 -7.03 -17.65 11.11
N HIS A 127 -6.21 -17.07 11.98
CA HIS A 127 -6.09 -17.49 13.35
C HIS A 127 -6.71 -16.45 14.27
N GLN A 128 -7.30 -16.88 15.37
CA GLN A 128 -7.90 -15.98 16.34
C GLN A 128 -6.86 -15.59 17.40
N LEU A 129 -6.70 -14.29 17.61
CA LEU A 129 -5.95 -13.74 18.74
C LEU A 129 -6.83 -13.71 19.98
N GLN A 130 -6.23 -14.01 21.13
CA GLN A 130 -6.83 -13.71 22.42
C GLN A 130 -6.32 -12.33 22.84
N VAL A 131 -7.22 -11.41 23.17
CA VAL A 131 -6.84 -10.06 23.62
C VAL A 131 -7.54 -9.70 24.92
N SER A 132 -6.84 -8.97 25.78
CA SER A 132 -7.31 -8.54 27.10
C SER A 132 -6.57 -7.28 27.57
N PRO A 133 -7.21 -6.36 28.30
CA PRO A 133 -8.65 -6.32 28.56
C PRO A 133 -9.42 -6.01 27.27
N ASN A 134 -10.67 -6.43 27.21
CA ASN A 134 -11.57 -6.09 26.10
C ASN A 134 -13.00 -5.98 26.67
N PRO A 135 -13.53 -4.78 26.95
CA PRO A 135 -13.05 -3.46 26.49
C PRO A 135 -11.71 -2.97 27.08
N VAL A 136 -10.99 -2.12 26.35
CA VAL A 136 -9.68 -1.55 26.71
C VAL A 136 -9.71 -0.02 26.76
N SER A 137 -8.86 0.60 27.57
CA SER A 137 -8.68 2.07 27.67
C SER A 137 -7.28 2.56 27.30
N GLY A 138 -6.25 1.73 27.52
CA GLY A 138 -4.84 2.07 27.31
C GLY A 138 -4.11 0.93 26.61
N THR A 139 -3.42 0.09 27.37
CA THR A 139 -2.68 -1.05 26.81
C THR A 139 -3.57 -2.27 26.57
N LEU A 140 -3.56 -2.77 25.34
CA LEU A 140 -4.14 -4.04 24.95
C LEU A 140 -3.05 -5.12 24.99
N TRP A 141 -3.27 -6.18 25.77
CA TRP A 141 -2.42 -7.37 25.77
C TRP A 141 -3.02 -8.41 24.84
N GLY A 142 -2.17 -9.09 24.09
CA GLY A 142 -2.61 -10.16 23.21
C GLY A 142 -1.76 -11.41 23.33
N ARG A 143 -2.35 -12.53 22.92
CA ARG A 143 -1.72 -13.84 22.86
C ARG A 143 -2.02 -14.52 21.53
N VAL A 144 -0.97 -15.11 20.96
CA VAL A 144 -1.05 -15.99 19.79
C VAL A 144 -1.09 -17.44 20.28
N ASN A 145 -2.04 -18.25 19.80
CA ASN A 145 -2.16 -19.65 20.25
C ASN A 145 -1.26 -20.61 19.45
N ASP A 146 -0.91 -20.24 18.22
CA ASP A 146 -0.05 -21.02 17.33
C ASP A 146 1.42 -20.95 17.74
N ASP A 147 2.25 -21.81 17.12
CA ASP A 147 3.69 -21.85 17.33
C ASP A 147 4.40 -20.78 16.49
N VAL A 148 4.11 -19.51 16.81
CA VAL A 148 4.78 -18.36 16.21
C VAL A 148 6.07 -18.07 16.98
N PRO A 149 7.23 -17.96 16.30
CA PRO A 149 8.50 -17.64 16.95
C PRO A 149 8.47 -16.29 17.67
N ASP A 150 9.31 -16.12 18.69
CA ASP A 150 9.54 -14.80 19.28
C ASP A 150 10.19 -13.88 18.23
N GLY A 151 9.77 -12.62 18.19
CA GLY A 151 10.21 -11.70 17.14
C GLY A 151 9.42 -10.40 17.04
N THR A 152 9.75 -9.61 16.03
CA THR A 152 9.05 -8.35 15.74
C THR A 152 8.11 -8.55 14.56
N TYR A 153 6.83 -8.23 14.72
CA TYR A 153 5.77 -8.46 13.74
C TYR A 153 5.04 -7.16 13.40
N SER A 154 4.47 -7.07 12.20
CA SER A 154 3.60 -5.96 11.83
C SER A 154 2.19 -6.18 12.37
N TYR A 155 1.56 -5.10 12.79
CA TYR A 155 0.13 -5.09 13.08
C TYR A 155 -0.57 -3.91 12.40
N THR A 156 -1.86 -4.10 12.14
CA THR A 156 -2.77 -3.08 11.63
C THR A 156 -4.06 -3.09 12.45
N ILE A 157 -4.60 -1.92 12.75
CA ILE A 157 -5.91 -1.75 13.36
C ILE A 157 -6.80 -1.00 12.37
N THR A 158 -7.99 -1.52 12.12
CA THR A 158 -9.02 -0.85 11.31
C THR A 158 -10.27 -0.57 12.13
N ASP A 159 -11.01 0.48 11.77
CA ASP A 159 -12.37 0.68 12.28
C ASP A 159 -13.37 -0.25 11.56
N VAL A 160 -14.66 -0.15 11.92
CA VAL A 160 -15.75 -0.97 11.36
C VAL A 160 -16.01 -0.73 9.87
N THR A 161 -15.52 0.38 9.32
CA THR A 161 -15.63 0.68 7.88
C THR A 161 -14.48 0.08 7.08
N GLY A 162 -13.51 -0.54 7.76
CA GLY A 162 -12.27 -1.05 7.16
C GLY A 162 -11.18 0.00 7.03
N ARG A 163 -11.42 1.27 7.42
CA ARG A 163 -10.40 2.30 7.38
C ARG A 163 -9.32 2.00 8.42
N LYS A 164 -8.06 2.02 7.98
CA LYS A 164 -6.88 1.87 8.85
C LYS A 164 -6.76 3.06 9.80
N VAL A 165 -6.72 2.79 11.10
CA VAL A 165 -6.60 3.80 12.16
C VAL A 165 -5.27 3.75 12.90
N ALA A 166 -4.58 2.61 12.87
CA ALA A 166 -3.22 2.47 13.39
C ALA A 166 -2.47 1.34 12.68
N SER A 167 -1.15 1.45 12.60
CA SER A 167 -0.26 0.34 12.26
C SER A 167 1.13 0.60 12.80
N ASN A 168 1.79 -0.43 13.31
CA ASN A 168 3.19 -0.36 13.69
C ASN A 168 3.78 -1.78 13.75
N ARG A 169 4.93 -1.90 14.39
CA ARG A 169 5.52 -3.16 14.81
C ARG A 169 5.14 -3.45 16.26
N LEU A 170 4.94 -4.74 16.57
CA LEU A 170 4.84 -5.26 17.92
C LEU A 170 5.94 -6.29 18.15
N VAL A 171 6.33 -6.47 19.40
CA VAL A 171 7.24 -7.53 19.80
C VAL A 171 6.40 -8.66 20.39
N LEU A 172 6.54 -9.85 19.82
CA LEU A 172 5.99 -11.07 20.36
C LEU A 172 7.08 -11.78 21.15
N SER A 173 6.84 -12.03 22.43
CA SER A 173 7.70 -12.88 23.24
C SER A 173 6.86 -13.85 24.07
N GLN A 174 7.26 -15.12 24.09
CA GLN A 174 6.52 -16.19 24.76
C GLN A 174 5.05 -16.23 24.34
N LYS A 175 4.80 -16.05 23.04
CA LYS A 175 3.47 -15.96 22.42
C LYS A 175 2.59 -14.80 22.91
N ARG A 176 3.16 -13.80 23.58
CA ARG A 176 2.44 -12.63 24.12
C ARG A 176 2.97 -11.34 23.51
N PHE A 177 2.09 -10.36 23.39
CA PHE A 177 2.43 -9.01 22.94
C PHE A 177 1.60 -7.96 23.68
N SER A 178 1.99 -6.70 23.56
CA SER A 178 1.21 -5.56 23.99
C SER A 178 1.19 -4.47 22.92
N ILE A 179 0.08 -3.73 22.87
CA ILE A 179 -0.13 -2.59 21.97
C ILE A 179 -0.74 -1.46 22.81
N ASP A 180 -0.18 -0.26 22.70
CA ASP A 180 -0.83 0.93 23.24
C ASP A 180 -1.93 1.40 22.29
N VAL A 181 -3.17 1.41 22.79
CA VAL A 181 -4.35 1.88 22.06
C VAL A 181 -4.98 3.10 22.72
N SER A 182 -4.26 3.78 23.61
CA SER A 182 -4.73 4.98 24.32
C SER A 182 -5.16 6.12 23.39
N LEU A 183 -4.51 6.23 22.23
CA LEU A 183 -4.78 7.25 21.22
C LEU A 183 -6.01 6.93 20.33
N LEU A 184 -6.58 5.73 20.43
CA LEU A 184 -7.79 5.39 19.68
C LEU A 184 -9.02 6.03 20.35
N SER A 185 -9.91 6.59 19.53
CA SER A 185 -11.23 7.01 19.97
C SER A 185 -12.06 5.81 20.48
N ALA A 186 -13.09 6.06 21.30
CA ALA A 186 -14.01 5.00 21.70
C ALA A 186 -14.72 4.40 20.47
N GLY A 187 -14.82 3.07 20.42
CA GLY A 187 -15.38 2.39 19.25
C GLY A 187 -15.02 0.91 19.12
N TYR A 188 -15.42 0.33 17.99
CA TYR A 188 -15.13 -1.05 17.61
C TYR A 188 -14.03 -1.09 16.55
N TYR A 189 -13.08 -1.99 16.75
CA TYR A 189 -11.91 -2.14 15.90
C TYR A 189 -11.60 -3.59 15.60
N MET A 190 -10.90 -3.82 14.49
CA MET A 190 -10.29 -5.09 14.13
C MET A 190 -8.77 -4.95 14.19
N LEU A 191 -8.12 -5.80 14.99
CA LEU A 191 -6.68 -5.96 15.04
C LEU A 191 -6.27 -7.09 14.11
N TYR A 192 -5.26 -6.84 13.29
CA TYR A 192 -4.59 -7.79 12.41
C TYR A 192 -3.11 -7.85 12.78
N VAL A 193 -2.56 -9.04 12.96
CA VAL A 193 -1.13 -9.30 13.12
C VAL A 193 -0.71 -10.29 12.06
N GLN A 194 0.32 -9.95 11.27
CA GLN A 194 0.76 -10.77 10.15
C GLN A 194 2.06 -11.50 10.48
N TYR A 195 2.10 -12.79 10.16
CA TYR A 195 3.29 -13.63 10.20
C TYR A 195 3.27 -14.60 9.02
N ASP A 196 4.30 -14.58 8.17
CA ASP A 196 4.35 -15.31 6.91
C ASP A 196 3.06 -15.12 6.08
N ASP A 197 2.44 -16.22 5.67
CA ASP A 197 1.16 -16.28 4.98
C ASP A 197 -0.01 -16.51 5.96
N CYS A 198 0.14 -16.21 7.25
CA CYS A 198 -0.92 -16.30 8.25
C CYS A 198 -1.29 -14.91 8.77
N ILE A 199 -2.59 -14.70 9.03
CA ILE A 199 -3.05 -13.50 9.71
C ILE A 199 -3.89 -13.85 10.92
N TYR A 200 -3.48 -13.22 12.00
CA TYR A 200 -4.04 -13.36 13.31
C TYR A 200 -4.96 -12.17 13.59
N THR A 201 -6.19 -12.44 13.99
CA THR A 201 -7.21 -11.39 14.12
C THR A 201 -7.88 -11.37 15.48
N ALA A 202 -8.19 -10.17 15.98
CA ALA A 202 -9.03 -9.97 17.16
C ALA A 202 -9.97 -8.78 17.00
N LYS A 203 -11.17 -8.91 17.58
CA LYS A 203 -12.07 -7.77 17.79
C LYS A 203 -11.62 -7.01 19.03
N VAL A 204 -11.58 -5.68 18.95
CA VAL A 204 -11.18 -4.80 20.05
C VAL A 204 -12.27 -3.76 20.28
N ILE A 205 -12.67 -3.57 21.53
CA ILE A 205 -13.63 -2.55 21.96
C ILE A 205 -12.87 -1.52 22.78
N LYS A 206 -12.80 -0.28 22.30
CA LYS A 206 -12.20 0.86 23.02
C LYS A 206 -13.30 1.65 23.72
N HIS A 207 -13.11 1.93 25.01
CA HIS A 207 -13.93 2.89 25.77
C HIS A 207 -13.15 4.16 26.08
#